data_AF-A0A5A9XNU8-F1
#
_entry.id   AF-A0A5A9XNU8-F1
#
_cell.length_a   1.000
_cell.length_b   1.000
_cell.length_c   1.000
_cell.angle_alpha   90.00
_cell.angle_beta   90.00
_cell.angle_gamma   90.00
#
_symmetry.space_group_name_H-M   'P 1'
#
loop_
_entity.id
_entity.type
_entity.pdbx_description
1 polymer ?
#
loop_
_entity_poly.entity_id
_entity_poly.type
_entity_poly.pdbx_seq_one_letter_code
_entity_poly.pdbx_strand_id
1 'polypeptide(L)'
;MKFAINMACTVLLLLALGGCATAPAEYNKVFDAEHSLKQNQAEFSQPADIMLKLVTQTLILQGFTVENTDAKAGIIKASRVIPDKNNNEITYQIQLTSNLTELPGRSTNVTLAAHQQSILRHESTIWWHLLWIFPVIPIGHEYQTAVLNEGSISDPGFYADFFATLKTVEAKYAAAAKAAAEKAEAERIAAEKAAAAKAEADRIAAVKAAAEKAEADRIAVAKAAAEKVEADRIAAEKAATEKAATEKAEADRIAAEKVAAAKAEADLIATEKAQANADRAAQSKKKKTKKKIKAKTNDSAAS
;
A
#
# COMPACT_ATOMS: atom_id res chain seq x y z
N MET A 1 -21.80 110.77 -49.88
CA MET A 1 -22.09 109.46 -50.52
C MET A 1 -21.98 108.42 -49.41
N LYS A 2 -23.08 107.92 -48.81
CA LYS A 2 -23.92 106.79 -49.28
C LYS A 2 -23.01 105.56 -49.53
N PHE A 3 -22.99 104.44 -48.78
CA PHE A 3 -24.04 103.60 -48.18
C PHE A 3 -23.46 102.58 -47.15
N ALA A 4 -24.25 102.22 -46.12
CA ALA A 4 -24.37 100.92 -45.38
C ALA A 4 -23.12 100.31 -44.69
N ILE A 5 -23.01 99.99 -43.39
CA ILE A 5 -23.90 99.58 -42.28
C ILE A 5 -24.89 98.45 -42.62
N ASN A 6 -24.69 97.31 -41.93
CA ASN A 6 -25.49 96.08 -41.84
C ASN A 6 -25.35 95.02 -42.95
N MET A 7 -24.49 94.03 -42.70
CA MET A 7 -24.93 92.63 -42.77
C MET A 7 -24.12 91.79 -41.77
N ALA A 8 -24.72 91.65 -40.59
CA ALA A 8 -24.30 90.67 -39.60
C ALA A 8 -24.56 89.25 -40.11
N CYS A 9 -23.88 88.31 -39.47
CA CYS A 9 -24.06 86.85 -39.52
C CYS A 9 -23.47 86.10 -40.70
N THR A 10 -22.81 85.00 -40.33
CA THR A 10 -22.45 83.83 -41.15
C THR A 10 -21.42 84.04 -42.24
N VAL A 11 -20.12 83.98 -41.89
CA VAL A 11 -19.28 82.81 -42.21
C VAL A 11 -18.17 82.74 -41.15
N LEU A 12 -18.48 81.90 -40.17
CA LEU A 12 -17.61 81.43 -39.10
C LEU A 12 -16.45 80.61 -39.71
N LEU A 13 -15.22 80.98 -39.38
CA LEU A 13 -14.14 80.05 -39.02
C LEU A 13 -13.95 78.82 -39.94
N LEU A 14 -13.41 79.00 -41.15
CA LEU A 14 -12.87 77.90 -41.94
C LEU A 14 -11.44 77.59 -41.47
N LEU A 15 -11.41 76.64 -40.54
CA LEU A 15 -10.28 75.94 -39.94
C LEU A 15 -9.07 75.76 -40.88
N ALA A 16 -7.95 76.35 -40.46
CA ALA A 16 -6.63 75.79 -40.71
C ALA A 16 -6.50 74.48 -39.91
N LEU A 17 -6.92 73.37 -40.52
CA LEU A 17 -6.51 72.03 -40.11
C LEU A 17 -5.70 71.41 -41.25
N GLY A 18 -4.51 71.94 -41.46
CA GLY A 18 -3.43 71.20 -42.11
C GLY A 18 -2.95 70.11 -41.17
N GLY A 19 -3.79 69.09 -40.97
CA GLY A 19 -3.40 67.88 -40.29
C GLY A 19 -2.39 67.12 -41.16
N CYS A 20 -1.23 66.82 -40.59
CA CYS A 20 -0.27 65.87 -41.13
C CYS A 20 -0.95 64.48 -41.25
N ALA A 21 -1.63 64.22 -42.35
CA ALA A 21 -2.25 62.93 -42.63
C ALA A 21 -1.87 62.47 -44.04
N THR A 22 -0.58 62.24 -44.26
CA THR A 22 -0.08 61.49 -45.41
C THR A 22 0.89 60.43 -44.95
N ALA A 23 0.33 59.28 -44.54
CA ALA A 23 0.90 57.96 -44.84
C ALA A 23 -0.12 56.85 -44.45
N PRO A 24 -1.13 56.53 -45.28
CA PRO A 24 -2.05 55.43 -45.00
C PRO A 24 -1.76 54.12 -45.78
N ALA A 25 -0.76 54.08 -46.66
CA ALA A 25 -0.50 52.91 -47.51
C ALA A 25 0.76 52.09 -47.11
N GLU A 26 1.73 52.69 -46.43
CA GLU A 26 2.94 52.00 -45.97
C GLU A 26 2.86 51.53 -44.51
N TYR A 27 2.07 52.20 -43.65
CA TYR A 27 1.90 51.82 -42.26
C TYR A 27 1.28 50.42 -42.11
N ASN A 28 0.28 50.10 -42.92
CA ASN A 28 -0.37 48.78 -42.90
C ASN A 28 0.55 47.65 -43.41
N LYS A 29 1.54 47.96 -44.26
CA LYS A 29 2.53 46.97 -44.73
C LYS A 29 3.45 46.46 -43.63
N VAL A 30 3.62 47.23 -42.56
CA VAL A 30 4.40 46.79 -41.37
C VAL A 30 3.65 45.71 -40.57
N PHE A 31 2.32 45.66 -40.69
CA PHE A 31 1.45 44.68 -40.03
C PHE A 31 0.93 43.59 -40.97
N ASP A 32 1.17 43.70 -42.27
CA ASP A 32 0.84 42.67 -43.23
C ASP A 32 1.66 41.40 -42.93
N ALA A 33 1.00 40.24 -43.01
CA ALA A 33 1.56 38.94 -42.64
C ALA A 33 2.81 38.53 -43.44
N GLU A 34 3.23 39.29 -44.45
CA GLU A 34 4.46 39.09 -45.21
C GLU A 34 5.74 39.27 -44.36
N HIS A 35 5.70 40.05 -43.28
CA HIS A 35 6.82 40.18 -42.34
C HIS A 35 6.78 39.18 -41.16
N SER A 36 5.76 38.31 -41.11
CA SER A 36 5.73 37.24 -40.10
C SER A 36 6.78 36.18 -40.43
N LEU A 37 7.78 36.01 -39.56
CA LEU A 37 8.82 34.99 -39.70
C LEU A 37 8.20 33.60 -39.54
N LYS A 38 7.62 33.00 -40.59
CA LYS A 38 6.97 31.67 -40.50
C LYS A 38 7.85 30.56 -39.91
N GLN A 39 9.16 30.74 -39.94
CA GLN A 39 10.17 29.78 -39.45
C GLN A 39 10.47 29.93 -37.94
N ASN A 40 9.92 30.96 -37.27
CA ASN A 40 10.13 31.18 -35.85
C ASN A 40 9.12 30.45 -34.97
N GLN A 41 8.24 29.64 -35.55
CA GLN A 41 7.22 28.85 -34.85
C GLN A 41 7.30 27.38 -35.23
N ALA A 42 7.03 26.50 -34.27
CA ALA A 42 6.85 25.09 -34.52
C ALA A 42 5.81 24.48 -33.58
N GLU A 43 5.05 23.51 -34.11
CA GLU A 43 4.06 22.76 -33.36
C GLU A 43 4.66 21.46 -32.83
N PHE A 44 4.33 21.16 -31.58
CA PHE A 44 4.83 19.99 -30.85
C PHE A 44 3.66 19.22 -30.25
N SER A 45 3.81 17.89 -30.17
CA SER A 45 2.74 17.00 -29.72
C SER A 45 2.59 16.92 -28.20
N GLN A 46 3.47 17.60 -27.45
CA GLN A 46 3.46 17.61 -25.98
C GLN A 46 2.64 18.78 -25.42
N PRO A 47 2.08 18.63 -24.19
CA PRO A 47 1.42 19.73 -23.48
C PRO A 47 2.40 20.83 -23.08
N ALA A 48 1.90 22.04 -22.81
CA ALA A 48 2.74 23.21 -22.56
C ALA A 48 3.63 23.06 -21.32
N ASP A 49 3.15 22.39 -20.26
CA ASP A 49 3.93 22.11 -19.05
C ASP A 49 5.23 21.34 -19.33
N ILE A 50 5.16 20.38 -20.25
CA ILE A 50 6.30 19.56 -20.65
C ILE A 50 7.18 20.36 -21.59
N MET A 51 6.58 21.02 -22.58
CA MET A 51 7.31 21.85 -23.55
C MET A 51 8.09 22.98 -22.88
N LEU A 52 7.55 23.60 -21.83
CA LEU A 52 8.25 24.63 -21.06
C LEU A 52 9.58 24.10 -20.52
N LYS A 53 9.59 22.87 -20.00
CA LYS A 53 10.81 22.21 -19.50
C LYS A 53 11.77 21.85 -20.64
N LEU A 54 11.26 21.32 -21.75
CA LEU A 54 12.08 20.92 -22.90
C LEU A 54 12.72 22.12 -23.60
N VAL A 55 11.98 23.23 -23.74
CA VAL A 55 12.47 24.51 -24.27
C VAL A 55 13.56 25.07 -23.35
N THR A 56 13.31 25.11 -22.04
CA THR A 56 14.30 25.54 -21.04
C THR A 56 15.58 24.71 -21.13
N GLN A 57 15.46 23.38 -21.22
CA GLN A 57 16.59 22.47 -21.38
C GLN A 57 17.35 22.74 -22.68
N THR A 58 16.64 22.96 -23.79
CA THR A 58 17.24 23.24 -25.10
C THR A 58 18.01 24.56 -25.08
N LEU A 59 17.46 25.59 -24.44
CA LEU A 59 18.14 26.88 -24.26
C LEU A 59 19.46 26.72 -23.49
N ILE A 60 19.43 25.96 -22.39
CA ILE A 60 20.64 25.67 -21.59
C ILE A 60 21.68 24.91 -22.43
N LEU A 61 21.25 23.92 -23.21
CA LEU A 61 22.15 23.15 -24.09
C LEU A 61 22.82 24.01 -25.16
N GLN A 62 22.13 25.04 -25.66
CA GLN A 62 22.68 25.99 -26.62
C GLN A 62 23.45 27.16 -25.96
N GLY A 63 23.68 27.10 -24.64
CA GLY A 63 24.47 28.08 -23.91
C GLY A 63 23.74 29.38 -23.59
N PHE A 64 22.40 29.38 -23.60
CA PHE A 64 21.62 30.49 -23.09
C PHE A 64 21.44 30.39 -21.57
N THR A 65 21.47 31.55 -20.92
CA THR A 65 21.13 31.71 -19.50
C THR A 65 19.66 32.08 -19.41
N VAL A 66 18.87 31.28 -18.70
CA VAL A 66 17.43 31.53 -18.53
C VAL A 66 17.25 32.58 -17.43
N GLU A 67 16.65 33.72 -17.78
CA GLU A 67 16.44 34.85 -16.87
C GLU A 67 15.11 34.75 -16.15
N ASN A 68 14.06 34.35 -16.87
CA ASN A 68 12.72 34.23 -16.31
C ASN A 68 11.94 33.13 -17.04
N THR A 69 11.11 32.40 -16.29
CA THR A 69 10.22 31.37 -16.80
C THR A 69 8.86 31.59 -16.14
N ASP A 70 7.89 32.08 -16.91
CA ASP A 70 6.50 32.21 -16.48
C ASP A 70 5.70 31.02 -17.01
N ALA A 71 5.41 30.08 -16.11
CA ALA A 71 4.62 28.90 -16.42
C ALA A 71 3.14 29.21 -16.74
N LYS A 72 2.58 30.30 -16.19
CA LYS A 72 1.18 30.67 -16.45
C LYS A 72 1.01 31.35 -17.80
N ALA A 73 1.97 32.23 -18.14
CA ALA A 73 1.95 32.93 -19.42
C ALA A 73 2.57 32.10 -20.56
N GLY A 74 3.26 31.00 -20.25
CA GLY A 74 3.98 30.21 -21.25
C GLY A 74 5.18 30.95 -21.84
N ILE A 75 5.82 31.85 -21.07
CA ILE A 75 6.88 32.72 -21.57
C ILE A 75 8.22 32.34 -20.93
N ILE A 76 9.26 32.20 -21.75
CA ILE A 76 10.64 32.02 -21.29
C ILE A 76 11.48 33.15 -21.85
N LYS A 77 12.21 33.84 -20.97
CA LYS A 77 13.21 34.84 -21.33
C LYS A 77 14.59 34.26 -21.05
N ALA A 78 15.46 34.32 -22.04
CA ALA A 78 16.82 33.84 -21.91
C ALA A 78 17.79 34.77 -22.65
N SER A 79 19.02 34.85 -22.18
CA SER A 79 20.05 35.65 -22.84
C SER A 79 21.34 34.87 -23.01
N ARG A 80 22.09 35.21 -24.06
CA ARG A 80 23.41 34.63 -24.35
C ARG A 80 24.35 35.73 -24.75
N VAL A 81 25.56 35.66 -24.23
CA VAL A 81 26.64 36.61 -24.51
C VAL A 81 27.73 35.87 -25.28
N ILE A 82 28.06 36.36 -26.47
CA ILE A 82 29.05 35.74 -27.37
C ILE A 82 30.10 36.81 -27.72
N PRO A 83 31.38 36.64 -27.31
CA PRO A 83 32.43 37.53 -27.77
C PRO A 83 32.66 37.33 -29.27
N ASP A 84 32.95 38.41 -29.98
CA ASP A 84 33.34 38.32 -31.39
C ASP A 84 34.70 37.58 -31.50
N LYS A 85 34.82 36.71 -32.50
CA LYS A 85 36.04 35.94 -32.77
C LYS A 85 37.19 36.82 -33.26
N ASN A 86 36.87 37.92 -33.92
CA ASN A 86 37.85 38.79 -34.57
C ASN A 86 38.20 40.02 -33.72
N ASN A 87 37.33 40.42 -32.80
CA ASN A 87 37.54 41.57 -31.93
C ASN A 87 37.05 41.31 -30.50
N ASN A 88 37.97 41.17 -29.56
CA ASN A 88 37.63 40.91 -28.15
C ASN A 88 36.94 42.09 -27.45
N GLU A 89 36.98 43.28 -28.04
CA GLU A 89 36.23 44.45 -27.55
C GLU A 89 34.75 44.36 -27.93
N ILE A 90 34.36 43.56 -28.94
CA ILE A 90 32.97 43.42 -29.38
C ILE A 90 32.35 42.19 -28.74
N THR A 91 31.17 42.38 -28.17
CA THR A 91 30.36 41.34 -27.57
C THR A 91 28.94 41.37 -28.13
N TYR A 92 28.45 40.24 -28.61
CA TYR A 92 27.06 40.06 -29.03
C TYR A 92 26.22 39.60 -27.85
N GLN A 93 25.22 40.39 -27.47
CA GLN A 93 24.20 40.00 -26.51
C GLN A 93 22.93 39.62 -27.28
N ILE A 94 22.53 38.36 -27.17
CA ILE A 94 21.32 37.82 -27.77
C ILE A 94 20.29 37.64 -26.67
N GLN A 95 19.16 38.32 -26.76
CA GLN A 95 17.99 38.12 -25.89
C GLN A 95 16.94 37.33 -26.66
N LEU A 96 16.47 36.24 -26.09
CA LEU A 96 15.49 35.33 -26.67
C LEU A 96 14.26 35.27 -25.77
N THR A 97 13.10 35.45 -26.37
CA THR A 97 11.80 35.25 -25.74
C THR A 97 11.05 34.14 -26.46
N SER A 98 10.72 33.06 -25.77
CA SER A 98 9.84 32.00 -26.29
C SER A 98 8.44 32.15 -25.72
N ASN A 99 7.42 31.98 -26.55
CA ASN A 99 6.01 31.95 -26.16
C ASN A 99 5.42 30.58 -26.53
N LEU A 100 4.76 29.95 -25.56
CA LEU A 100 4.11 28.66 -25.68
C LEU A 100 2.60 28.86 -25.66
N THR A 101 1.95 28.54 -26.78
CA THR A 101 0.49 28.59 -26.89
C THR A 101 -0.07 27.17 -26.97
N GLU A 102 -0.98 26.84 -26.06
CA GLU A 102 -1.69 25.56 -26.10
C GLU A 102 -2.70 25.52 -27.26
N LEU A 103 -2.61 24.48 -28.08
CA LEU A 103 -3.52 24.18 -29.17
C LEU A 103 -4.53 23.09 -28.75
N PRO A 104 -5.72 23.06 -29.37
CA PRO A 104 -6.68 21.99 -29.15
C PRO A 104 -6.04 20.62 -29.48
N GLY A 105 -6.16 19.66 -28.56
CA GLY A 105 -5.55 18.33 -28.70
C GLY A 105 -4.22 18.13 -27.96
N ARG A 106 -3.93 18.92 -26.91
CA ARG A 106 -2.70 18.84 -26.09
C ARG A 106 -1.40 19.04 -26.88
N SER A 107 -1.50 19.70 -28.02
CA SER A 107 -0.34 20.13 -28.79
C SER A 107 0.03 21.55 -28.37
N THR A 108 1.30 21.93 -28.49
CA THR A 108 1.77 23.26 -28.11
C THR A 108 2.48 23.89 -29.31
N ASN A 109 2.09 25.11 -29.67
CA ASN A 109 2.85 25.93 -30.60
C ASN A 109 3.91 26.70 -29.81
N VAL A 110 5.17 26.57 -30.20
CA VAL A 110 6.29 27.31 -29.63
C VAL A 110 6.72 28.36 -30.64
N THR A 111 6.59 29.63 -30.26
CA THR A 111 7.05 30.79 -31.04
C THR A 111 8.29 31.39 -30.39
N LEU A 112 9.31 31.74 -31.17
CA LEU A 112 10.57 32.32 -30.70
C LEU A 112 10.76 33.72 -31.30
N ALA A 113 11.19 34.66 -30.47
CA ALA A 113 11.65 35.96 -30.89
C ALA A 113 13.04 36.21 -30.31
N ALA A 114 14.03 36.48 -31.16
CA ALA A 114 15.39 36.78 -30.73
C ALA A 114 15.81 38.18 -31.16
N HIS A 115 16.49 38.89 -30.27
CA HIS A 115 17.03 40.23 -30.45
C HIS A 115 18.53 40.21 -30.19
N GLN A 116 19.31 40.86 -31.05
CA GLN A 116 20.76 40.94 -30.94
C GLN A 116 21.19 42.40 -30.75
N GLN A 117 22.06 42.62 -29.77
CA GLN A 117 22.77 43.88 -29.55
C GLN A 117 24.28 43.61 -29.62
N SER A 118 25.00 44.35 -30.45
CA SER A 118 26.47 44.30 -30.47
C SER A 118 27.02 45.44 -29.63
N ILE A 119 27.69 45.12 -28.54
CA ILE A 119 28.25 46.08 -27.59
C ILE A 119 29.76 46.10 -27.78
N LEU A 120 30.31 47.28 -28.08
CA LEU A 120 31.73 47.56 -28.04
C LEU A 120 32.11 47.98 -26.62
N ARG A 121 33.03 47.25 -26.00
CA ARG A 121 33.65 47.58 -24.72
C ARG A 121 35.07 48.05 -25.00
N HIS A 122 35.28 49.35 -24.89
CA HIS A 122 36.60 49.93 -24.94
C HIS A 122 37.13 50.10 -23.52
N GLU A 123 38.33 49.59 -23.26
CA GLU A 123 39.03 49.75 -21.99
C GLU A 123 40.19 50.72 -22.18
N SER A 124 40.14 51.86 -21.49
CA SER A 124 41.23 52.83 -21.48
C SER A 124 41.86 52.89 -20.09
N THR A 125 43.19 52.84 -20.03
CA THR A 125 43.91 52.96 -18.76
C THR A 125 44.03 54.44 -18.39
N ILE A 126 43.58 54.80 -17.20
CA ILE A 126 43.75 56.16 -16.67
C ILE A 126 45.13 56.24 -16.01
N TRP A 127 45.97 57.15 -16.53
CA TRP A 127 47.31 57.38 -16.03
C TRP A 127 47.36 58.59 -15.10
N TRP A 128 48.04 58.43 -13.97
CA TRP A 128 48.48 59.55 -13.15
C TRP A 128 49.61 60.29 -13.85
N HIS A 129 49.49 61.61 -13.92
CA HIS A 129 50.49 62.45 -14.54
C HIS A 129 51.30 63.19 -13.47
N LEU A 130 52.63 62.96 -13.45
CA LEU A 130 53.55 63.72 -12.60
C LEU A 130 53.92 65.03 -13.32
N LEU A 131 53.72 66.18 -12.66
CA LEU A 131 54.00 67.52 -13.21
C LEU A 131 53.32 67.80 -14.56
N TRP A 132 52.04 67.40 -14.73
CA TRP A 132 51.21 67.63 -15.94
C TRP A 132 51.77 67.12 -17.29
N ILE A 133 52.97 66.55 -17.34
CA ILE A 133 53.68 66.29 -18.60
C ILE A 133 53.94 64.80 -18.82
N PHE A 134 54.08 63.98 -17.76
CA PHE A 134 54.42 62.55 -17.93
C PHE A 134 53.42 61.61 -17.24
N PRO A 135 52.75 60.70 -17.97
CA PRO A 135 51.98 59.61 -17.38
C PRO A 135 52.93 58.59 -16.74
N VAL A 136 52.97 58.51 -15.41
CA VAL A 136 53.97 57.68 -14.67
C VAL A 136 53.35 56.48 -13.96
N ILE A 137 52.12 56.57 -13.45
CA ILE A 137 51.52 55.50 -12.64
C ILE A 137 50.09 55.21 -13.12
N PRO A 138 49.75 53.99 -13.56
CA PRO A 138 48.36 53.64 -13.86
C PRO A 138 47.51 53.64 -12.57
N ILE A 139 46.45 54.44 -12.51
CA ILE A 139 45.58 54.56 -11.31
C ILE A 139 44.31 53.72 -11.43
N GLY A 140 43.91 53.37 -12.65
CA GLY A 140 42.70 52.59 -12.87
C GLY A 140 42.37 52.41 -14.33
N HIS A 141 41.24 51.76 -14.57
CA HIS A 141 40.70 51.45 -15.89
C HIS A 141 39.35 52.15 -16.05
N GLU A 142 39.16 52.86 -17.16
CA GLU A 142 37.85 53.36 -17.58
C GLU A 142 37.24 52.38 -18.56
N TYR A 143 35.99 52.00 -18.32
CA TYR A 143 35.23 51.11 -19.19
C TYR A 143 34.16 51.91 -19.90
N GLN A 144 34.30 52.10 -21.21
CA GLN A 144 33.27 52.73 -22.04
C GLN A 144 32.56 51.65 -22.87
N THR A 145 31.22 51.64 -22.79
CA THR A 145 30.39 50.72 -23.57
C THR A 145 29.57 51.49 -24.60
N ALA A 146 29.70 51.16 -25.88
CA ALA A 146 28.90 51.71 -26.95
C ALA A 146 28.13 50.58 -27.65
N VAL A 147 26.83 50.77 -27.87
CA VAL A 147 26.04 49.84 -28.68
C VAL A 147 26.24 50.20 -30.15
N LEU A 148 26.81 49.27 -30.94
CA LEU A 148 27.12 49.49 -32.34
C LEU A 148 25.90 49.25 -33.25
N ASN A 149 25.18 48.16 -33.01
CA ASN A 149 24.04 47.71 -33.81
C ASN A 149 23.02 47.00 -32.93
N GLU A 150 21.74 47.17 -33.26
CA GLU A 150 20.60 46.56 -32.60
C GLU A 150 19.63 46.04 -33.66
N GLY A 151 19.08 44.84 -33.47
CA GLY A 151 18.09 44.30 -34.41
C GLY A 151 17.54 42.93 -34.01
N SER A 152 16.37 42.59 -34.55
CA SER A 152 15.82 41.24 -34.43
C SER A 152 16.57 40.26 -35.31
N ILE A 153 16.86 39.07 -34.77
CA ILE A 153 17.46 38.00 -35.56
C ILE A 153 16.37 37.42 -36.47
N SER A 154 16.52 37.65 -37.77
CA SER A 154 15.63 37.13 -38.81
C SER A 154 16.24 35.98 -39.60
N ASP A 155 17.42 35.50 -39.20
CA ASP A 155 18.11 34.41 -39.90
C ASP A 155 17.34 33.08 -39.75
N PRO A 156 16.93 32.44 -40.87
CA PRO A 156 16.25 31.15 -40.84
C PRO A 156 17.05 30.03 -40.18
N GLY A 157 18.38 30.05 -40.35
CA GLY A 157 19.27 29.01 -39.85
C GLY A 157 19.31 28.96 -38.32
N PHE A 158 19.29 30.12 -37.67
CA PHE A 158 19.22 30.25 -36.22
C PHE A 158 18.02 29.51 -35.62
N TYR A 159 16.81 29.75 -36.14
CA TYR A 159 15.59 29.11 -35.62
C TYR A 159 15.53 27.62 -35.99
N ALA A 160 16.01 27.26 -37.19
CA ALA A 160 16.04 25.87 -37.63
C ALA A 160 16.92 24.99 -36.71
N ASP A 161 18.10 25.48 -36.30
CA ASP A 161 18.98 24.76 -35.37
C ASP A 161 18.36 24.58 -33.98
N PHE A 162 17.73 25.64 -33.46
CA PHE A 162 16.98 25.58 -32.20
C PHE A 162 15.88 24.50 -32.26
N PHE A 163 15.01 24.56 -33.27
CA PHE A 163 13.90 23.63 -33.37
C PHE A 163 14.34 22.20 -33.70
N ALA A 164 15.45 22.02 -34.43
CA ALA A 164 16.04 20.69 -34.65
C ALA A 164 16.52 20.08 -33.32
N THR A 165 17.18 20.88 -32.49
CA THR A 165 17.61 20.46 -31.15
C THR A 165 16.39 20.15 -30.27
N LEU A 166 15.38 21.02 -30.27
CA LEU A 166 14.17 20.84 -29.48
C LEU A 166 13.41 19.56 -29.87
N LYS A 167 13.23 19.29 -31.18
CA LYS A 167 12.64 18.03 -31.67
C LYS A 167 13.42 16.80 -31.20
N THR A 168 14.75 16.89 -31.19
CA THR A 168 15.60 15.80 -30.70
C THR A 168 15.41 15.56 -29.20
N VAL A 169 15.30 16.62 -28.42
CA VAL A 169 15.06 16.56 -26.97
C VAL A 169 13.65 16.02 -26.68
N GLU A 170 12.63 16.46 -27.41
CA GLU A 170 11.26 15.92 -27.33
C GLU A 170 11.22 14.43 -27.67
N ALA A 171 11.88 14.00 -28.74
CA ALA A 171 11.94 12.59 -29.12
C ALA A 171 12.60 11.72 -28.03
N LYS A 172 13.68 12.21 -27.42
CA LYS A 172 14.33 11.54 -26.27
C LYS A 172 13.40 11.48 -25.06
N TYR A 173 12.68 12.55 -24.76
CA TYR A 173 11.71 12.58 -23.68
C TYR A 173 10.56 11.59 -23.93
N ALA A 174 10.01 11.56 -25.13
CA ALA A 174 8.95 10.63 -25.51
C ALA A 174 9.41 9.16 -25.43
N ALA A 175 10.64 8.85 -25.84
CA ALA A 175 11.23 7.52 -25.70
C ALA A 175 11.42 7.13 -24.23
N ALA A 176 11.94 8.03 -23.40
CA ALA A 176 12.11 7.81 -21.97
C ALA A 176 10.77 7.59 -21.25
N ALA A 177 9.74 8.37 -21.61
CA ALA A 177 8.39 8.23 -21.06
C ALA A 177 7.78 6.86 -21.39
N LYS A 178 7.95 6.37 -22.63
CA LYS A 178 7.50 5.02 -23.03
C LYS A 178 8.21 3.93 -22.24
N ALA A 179 9.54 4.01 -22.11
CA ALA A 179 10.31 3.03 -21.35
C ALA A 179 9.92 3.01 -19.86
N ALA A 180 9.65 4.18 -19.27
CA ALA A 180 9.18 4.27 -17.90
C ALA A 180 7.78 3.64 -17.72
N ALA A 181 6.87 3.85 -18.67
CA ALA A 181 5.55 3.25 -18.65
C ALA A 181 5.60 1.70 -18.76
N GLU A 182 6.42 1.18 -19.66
CA GLU A 182 6.62 -0.27 -19.82
C GLU A 182 7.20 -0.91 -18.55
N LYS A 183 8.20 -0.26 -17.93
CA LYS A 183 8.76 -0.72 -16.65
C LYS A 183 7.72 -0.74 -15.54
N ALA A 184 6.91 0.31 -15.42
CA ALA A 184 5.85 0.38 -14.42
C ALA A 184 4.78 -0.70 -14.63
N GLU A 185 4.43 -1.01 -15.88
CA GLU A 185 3.51 -2.10 -16.19
C GLU A 185 4.11 -3.48 -15.85
N ALA A 186 5.38 -3.71 -16.17
CA ALA A 186 6.08 -4.93 -15.80
C ALA A 186 6.14 -5.14 -14.28
N GLU A 187 6.41 -4.07 -13.51
CA GLU A 187 6.41 -4.11 -12.04
C GLU A 187 5.01 -4.41 -11.48
N ARG A 188 3.95 -3.82 -12.06
CA ARG A 188 2.56 -4.09 -11.66
C ARG A 188 2.20 -5.57 -11.88
N ILE A 189 2.56 -6.13 -13.04
CA ILE A 189 2.32 -7.55 -13.37
C ILE A 189 3.11 -8.46 -12.42
N ALA A 190 4.36 -8.11 -12.09
CA ALA A 190 5.17 -8.88 -11.15
C ALA A 190 4.57 -8.87 -9.74
N ALA A 191 4.11 -7.72 -9.26
CA ALA A 191 3.45 -7.58 -7.96
C ALA A 191 2.14 -8.38 -7.89
N GLU A 192 1.34 -8.36 -8.96
CA GLU A 192 0.09 -9.13 -9.06
C GLU A 192 0.35 -10.64 -9.01
N LYS A 193 1.35 -11.13 -9.77
CA LYS A 193 1.75 -12.55 -9.73
C LYS A 193 2.25 -12.98 -8.34
N ALA A 194 3.03 -12.14 -7.68
CA ALA A 194 3.51 -12.42 -6.33
C ALA A 194 2.36 -12.48 -5.31
N ALA A 195 1.38 -11.57 -5.41
CA ALA A 195 0.19 -11.58 -4.56
C ALA A 195 -0.66 -12.84 -4.78
N ALA A 196 -0.89 -13.22 -6.04
CA ALA A 196 -1.63 -14.44 -6.39
C ALA A 196 -0.93 -15.71 -5.87
N ALA A 197 0.40 -15.80 -6.02
CA ALA A 197 1.17 -16.93 -5.51
C ALA A 197 1.11 -17.05 -3.99
N LYS A 198 1.17 -15.92 -3.27
CA LYS A 198 1.03 -15.90 -1.81
C LYS A 198 -0.36 -16.33 -1.37
N ALA A 199 -1.42 -15.84 -2.01
CA ALA A 199 -2.79 -16.22 -1.70
C ALA A 199 -3.04 -17.72 -1.90
N GLU A 200 -2.47 -18.32 -2.95
CA GLU A 200 -2.58 -19.76 -3.18
C GLU A 200 -1.78 -20.56 -2.15
N ALA A 201 -0.58 -20.12 -1.79
CA ALA A 201 0.20 -20.75 -0.71
C ALA A 201 -0.55 -20.72 0.63
N ASP A 202 -1.18 -19.59 0.98
CA ASP A 202 -1.97 -19.44 2.20
C ASP A 202 -3.22 -20.35 2.17
N ARG A 203 -3.88 -20.48 1.02
CA ARG A 203 -5.01 -21.42 0.84
C ARG A 203 -4.57 -22.86 1.05
N ILE A 204 -3.46 -23.29 0.46
CA ILE A 204 -2.91 -24.63 0.63
C ILE A 204 -2.55 -24.89 2.11
N ALA A 205 -1.93 -23.92 2.78
CA ALA A 205 -1.58 -24.03 4.19
C ALA A 205 -2.84 -24.16 5.08
N ALA A 206 -3.88 -23.36 4.82
CA ALA A 206 -5.14 -23.43 5.55
C ALA A 206 -5.85 -24.78 5.37
N VAL A 207 -5.85 -25.33 4.14
CA VAL A 207 -6.44 -26.65 3.86
C VAL A 207 -5.68 -27.76 4.60
N LYS A 208 -4.35 -27.72 4.60
CA LYS A 208 -3.53 -28.71 5.34
C LYS A 208 -3.80 -28.65 6.84
N ALA A 209 -3.82 -27.44 7.42
CA ALA A 209 -4.11 -27.27 8.85
C ALA A 209 -5.52 -27.76 9.23
N ALA A 210 -6.52 -27.51 8.37
CA ALA A 210 -7.88 -28.00 8.58
C ALA A 210 -7.96 -29.54 8.50
N ALA A 211 -7.25 -30.16 7.56
CA ALA A 211 -7.19 -31.61 7.42
C ALA A 211 -6.52 -32.27 8.64
N GLU A 212 -5.40 -31.73 9.10
CA GLU A 212 -4.67 -32.24 10.27
C GLU A 212 -5.52 -32.14 11.55
N LYS A 213 -6.22 -31.02 11.75
CA LYS A 213 -7.14 -30.87 12.88
C LYS A 213 -8.28 -31.89 12.82
N ALA A 214 -8.88 -32.10 11.64
CA ALA A 214 -9.95 -33.08 11.47
C ALA A 214 -9.48 -34.52 11.72
N GLU A 215 -8.23 -34.85 11.40
CA GLU A 215 -7.64 -36.15 11.72
C GLU A 215 -7.37 -36.31 13.22
N ALA A 216 -6.81 -35.29 13.87
CA ALA A 216 -6.61 -35.27 15.31
C ALA A 216 -7.92 -35.46 16.09
N ASP A 217 -9.00 -34.77 15.68
CA ASP A 217 -10.33 -34.90 16.28
C ASP A 217 -10.89 -36.32 16.12
N ARG A 218 -10.73 -36.96 14.94
CA ARG A 218 -11.14 -38.36 14.72
C ARG A 218 -10.39 -39.32 15.63
N ILE A 219 -9.08 -39.14 15.79
CA ILE A 219 -8.26 -39.97 16.67
C ILE A 219 -8.69 -39.80 18.14
N ALA A 220 -8.98 -38.57 18.58
CA ALA A 220 -9.45 -38.29 19.93
C ALA A 220 -10.80 -38.96 20.22
N VAL A 221 -11.76 -38.85 19.29
CA VAL A 221 -13.07 -39.51 19.41
C VAL A 221 -12.92 -41.04 19.44
N ALA A 222 -12.06 -41.61 18.59
CA ALA A 222 -11.80 -43.05 18.57
C ALA A 222 -11.18 -43.55 19.88
N LYS A 223 -10.22 -42.82 20.46
CA LYS A 223 -9.63 -43.15 21.76
C LYS A 223 -10.65 -43.10 22.89
N ALA A 224 -11.47 -42.04 22.94
CA ALA A 224 -12.51 -41.90 23.96
C ALA A 224 -13.56 -43.03 23.86
N ALA A 225 -13.93 -43.44 22.64
CA ALA A 225 -14.83 -44.57 22.43
C ALA A 225 -14.21 -45.89 22.91
N ALA A 226 -12.93 -46.15 22.58
CA ALA A 226 -12.22 -47.35 23.01
C ALA A 226 -12.07 -47.42 24.54
N GLU A 227 -11.75 -46.31 25.19
CA GLU A 227 -11.62 -46.23 26.66
C GLU A 227 -12.96 -46.50 27.36
N LYS A 228 -14.07 -45.98 26.81
CA LYS A 228 -15.41 -46.26 27.35
C LYS A 228 -15.77 -47.75 27.24
N VAL A 229 -15.48 -48.38 26.11
CA VAL A 229 -15.72 -49.82 25.92
C VAL A 229 -14.91 -50.65 26.92
N GLU A 230 -13.66 -50.29 27.16
CA GLU A 230 -12.82 -50.98 28.13
C GLU A 230 -13.30 -50.77 29.57
N ALA A 231 -13.72 -49.55 29.93
CA ALA A 231 -14.31 -49.27 31.23
C ALA A 231 -15.60 -50.07 31.47
N ASP A 232 -16.48 -50.17 30.46
CA ASP A 232 -17.71 -50.97 30.52
C ASP A 232 -17.39 -52.47 30.66
N ARG A 233 -16.35 -52.97 29.98
CA ARG A 233 -15.87 -54.36 30.11
C ARG A 233 -15.39 -54.66 31.53
N ILE A 234 -14.57 -53.78 32.11
CA ILE A 234 -14.07 -53.93 33.48
C ILE A 234 -15.22 -53.86 34.49
N ALA A 235 -16.19 -52.96 34.30
CA ALA A 235 -17.36 -52.86 35.17
C ALA A 235 -18.23 -54.14 35.12
N ALA A 236 -18.46 -54.67 33.92
CA ALA A 236 -19.18 -55.94 33.74
C ALA A 236 -18.45 -57.13 34.38
N GLU A 237 -17.11 -57.20 34.24
CA GLU A 237 -16.29 -58.24 34.86
C GLU A 237 -16.36 -58.19 36.40
N LYS A 238 -16.24 -57.00 37.00
CA LYS A 238 -16.40 -56.81 38.45
C LYS A 238 -17.78 -57.27 38.93
N ALA A 239 -18.85 -56.83 38.26
CA ALA A 239 -20.21 -57.22 38.61
C ALA A 239 -20.43 -58.73 38.51
N ALA A 240 -19.82 -59.40 37.53
CA ALA A 240 -19.87 -60.86 37.40
C ALA A 240 -19.13 -61.56 38.56
N THR A 241 -17.94 -61.08 38.94
CA THR A 241 -17.18 -61.64 40.07
C THR A 241 -17.88 -61.45 41.41
N GLU A 242 -18.54 -60.30 41.63
CA GLU A 242 -19.30 -60.03 42.85
C GLU A 242 -20.53 -60.93 42.96
N LYS A 243 -21.29 -61.12 41.87
CA LYS A 243 -22.40 -62.07 41.83
C LYS A 243 -21.94 -63.49 42.16
N ALA A 244 -20.86 -63.96 41.54
CA ALA A 244 -20.30 -65.27 41.82
C ALA A 244 -19.87 -65.44 43.29
N ALA A 245 -19.30 -64.39 43.90
CA ALA A 245 -18.95 -64.38 45.31
C ALA A 245 -20.19 -64.45 46.22
N THR A 246 -21.25 -63.69 45.90
CA THR A 246 -22.51 -63.73 46.67
C THR A 246 -23.21 -65.09 46.57
N GLU A 247 -23.27 -65.70 45.38
CA GLU A 247 -23.85 -67.03 45.20
C GLU A 247 -23.07 -68.10 45.98
N LYS A 248 -21.74 -68.01 46.00
CA LYS A 248 -20.90 -68.91 46.80
C LYS A 248 -21.15 -68.75 48.31
N ALA A 249 -21.25 -67.51 48.80
CA ALA A 249 -21.56 -67.22 50.19
C ALA A 249 -22.96 -67.72 50.60
N GLU A 250 -23.96 -67.57 49.72
CA GLU A 250 -25.30 -68.11 49.90
C GLU A 250 -25.28 -69.65 49.98
N ALA A 251 -24.55 -70.30 49.08
CA ALA A 251 -24.39 -71.76 49.08
C ALA A 251 -23.71 -72.27 50.35
N ASP A 252 -22.66 -71.59 50.82
CA ASP A 252 -21.96 -71.92 52.06
C ASP A 252 -22.87 -71.74 53.30
N ARG A 253 -23.71 -70.69 53.32
CA ARG A 253 -24.70 -70.47 54.38
C ARG A 253 -25.74 -71.58 54.44
N ILE A 254 -26.30 -71.97 53.29
CA ILE A 254 -27.27 -73.09 53.20
C ILE A 254 -26.62 -74.40 53.65
N ALA A 255 -25.36 -74.64 53.27
CA ALA A 255 -24.62 -75.82 53.72
C ALA A 255 -24.42 -75.83 55.24
N ALA A 256 -24.02 -74.69 55.83
CA ALA A 256 -23.85 -74.55 57.28
C ALA A 256 -25.17 -74.73 58.05
N GLU A 257 -26.28 -74.19 57.53
CA GLU A 257 -27.61 -74.33 58.12
C GLU A 257 -28.09 -75.79 58.12
N LYS A 258 -27.86 -76.53 57.02
CA LYS A 258 -28.16 -77.98 56.97
C LYS A 258 -27.37 -78.78 57.99
N VAL A 259 -26.08 -78.45 58.18
CA VAL A 259 -25.24 -79.10 59.20
C VAL A 259 -25.73 -78.78 60.61
N ALA A 260 -26.15 -77.54 60.86
CA ALA A 260 -26.71 -77.13 62.15
C ALA A 260 -28.06 -77.84 62.43
N ALA A 261 -28.95 -77.90 61.44
CA ALA A 261 -30.22 -78.61 61.55
C ALA A 261 -30.03 -80.11 61.82
N ALA A 262 -29.09 -80.76 61.13
CA ALA A 262 -28.78 -82.18 61.37
C ALA A 262 -28.22 -82.43 62.78
N LYS A 263 -27.42 -81.51 63.33
CA LYS A 263 -26.96 -81.59 64.73
C LYS A 263 -28.11 -81.41 65.72
N ALA A 264 -29.01 -80.46 65.47
CA ALA A 264 -30.17 -80.23 66.33
C ALA A 264 -31.11 -81.45 66.35
N GLU A 265 -31.34 -82.10 65.20
CA GLU A 265 -32.10 -83.35 65.16
C GLU A 265 -31.39 -84.49 65.91
N ALA A 266 -30.06 -84.60 65.78
CA ALA A 266 -29.29 -85.60 66.52
C ALA A 266 -29.40 -85.39 68.05
N ASP A 267 -29.37 -84.14 68.51
CA ASP A 267 -29.54 -83.79 69.93
C ASP A 267 -30.96 -84.08 70.42
N LEU A 268 -32.00 -83.81 69.62
CA LEU A 268 -33.38 -84.17 69.96
C LEU A 268 -33.54 -85.68 70.11
N ILE A 269 -33.00 -86.48 69.17
CA ILE A 269 -33.02 -87.94 69.26
C ILE A 269 -32.25 -88.44 70.50
N ALA A 270 -31.15 -87.77 70.87
CA ALA A 270 -30.40 -88.11 72.08
C ALA A 270 -31.20 -87.81 73.35
N THR A 271 -31.90 -86.67 73.42
CA THR A 271 -32.76 -86.32 74.56
C THR A 271 -33.98 -87.23 74.68
N GLU A 272 -34.61 -87.62 73.57
CA GLU A 272 -35.73 -88.56 73.54
C GLU A 272 -35.31 -89.95 74.04
N LYS A 273 -34.14 -90.45 73.62
CA LYS A 273 -33.57 -91.71 74.15
C LYS A 273 -33.26 -91.61 75.64
N ALA A 274 -32.82 -90.46 76.14
CA ALA A 274 -32.59 -90.24 77.56
C ALA A 274 -33.90 -90.27 78.37
N GLN A 275 -34.98 -89.67 77.86
CA GLN A 275 -36.31 -89.72 78.47
C GLN A 275 -36.90 -91.14 78.46
N ALA A 276 -36.79 -91.87 77.34
CA ALA A 276 -37.25 -93.24 77.25
C ALA A 276 -36.56 -94.18 78.28
N ASN A 277 -35.28 -93.93 78.57
CA ASN A 277 -34.55 -94.66 79.60
C ASN A 277 -34.99 -94.29 81.03
N ALA A 278 -35.32 -93.01 81.29
CA ALA A 278 -35.86 -92.57 82.57
C ALA A 278 -37.23 -93.19 82.87
N ASP A 279 -38.11 -93.29 81.87
CA ASP A 279 -39.43 -93.92 82.02
C ASP A 279 -39.34 -95.43 82.25
N ARG A 280 -38.39 -96.11 81.60
CA ARG A 280 -38.12 -97.54 81.82
C ARG A 280 -37.61 -97.80 83.25
N ALA A 281 -36.82 -96.88 83.81
CA ALA A 281 -36.39 -96.93 85.21
C ALA A 281 -37.57 -96.71 86.19
N ALA A 282 -38.51 -95.83 85.87
CA ALA A 282 -39.71 -95.58 86.69
C ALA A 282 -40.67 -96.79 86.74
N GLN A 283 -40.82 -97.52 85.63
CA GLN A 283 -41.64 -98.74 85.58
C GLN A 283 -41.05 -99.89 86.42
N SER A 284 -39.73 -99.98 86.53
CA SER A 284 -39.06 -101.00 87.36
C SER A 284 -39.37 -100.84 88.87
N LYS A 285 -39.53 -99.60 89.35
CA LYS A 285 -39.85 -99.30 90.75
C LYS A 285 -41.31 -99.66 91.10
N LYS A 286 -42.27 -99.46 90.18
CA LYS A 286 -43.68 -99.88 90.35
C LYS A 286 -43.88 -101.40 90.41
N LYS A 287 -43.02 -102.19 89.75
CA LYS A 287 -43.06 -103.67 89.79
C LYS A 287 -42.56 -104.23 91.13
N LYS A 288 -41.57 -103.59 91.76
CA LYS A 288 -41.04 -103.98 93.09
C LYS A 288 -42.02 -103.69 94.24
N THR A 289 -42.80 -102.61 94.17
CA THR A 289 -43.80 -102.26 95.20
C THR A 289 -45.05 -103.15 95.14
N LYS A 290 -45.52 -103.57 93.96
CA LYS A 290 -46.68 -104.47 93.83
C LYS A 290 -46.39 -105.91 94.29
N LYS A 291 -45.14 -106.39 94.17
CA LYS A 291 -44.73 -107.73 94.66
C LYS A 291 -44.62 -107.78 96.20
N LYS A 292 -44.40 -106.64 96.87
CA LYS A 292 -44.30 -106.55 98.34
C LYS A 292 -45.66 -106.51 99.04
N ILE A 293 -46.73 -106.08 98.36
CA ILE A 293 -48.10 -106.05 98.90
C ILE A 293 -48.78 -107.43 98.83
N LYS A 294 -48.41 -108.28 97.87
CA LYS A 294 -49.00 -109.62 97.69
C LYS A 294 -48.44 -110.70 98.64
N ALA A 295 -47.41 -110.39 99.43
CA ALA A 295 -46.77 -111.31 100.37
C ALA A 295 -47.15 -111.07 101.86
N LYS A 296 -48.06 -110.12 102.15
CA LYS A 296 -48.42 -109.74 103.53
C LYS A 296 -49.89 -110.04 103.92
N THR A 297 -50.60 -110.85 103.14
CA THR A 297 -52.03 -111.17 103.40
C THR A 297 -52.33 -112.68 103.50
N ASN A 298 -51.30 -113.54 103.58
CA ASN A 298 -51.45 -115.00 103.68
C ASN A 298 -50.83 -115.59 104.96
N ASP A 299 -50.74 -114.82 106.05
CA ASP A 299 -50.15 -115.30 107.32
C ASP A 299 -50.91 -114.77 108.56
N SER A 300 -52.24 -114.74 108.48
CA SER A 300 -53.11 -114.48 109.65
C SER A 300 -54.41 -115.27 109.53
N ALA A 301 -54.26 -116.60 109.57
CA ALA A 301 -55.30 -117.54 109.95
C ALA A 301 -54.66 -118.56 110.93
N ALA A 302 -54.49 -118.16 112.20
CA ALA A 302 -54.22 -119.06 113.34
C ALA A 302 -54.02 -118.24 114.64
N SER A 303 -55.12 -117.87 115.31
CA SER A 303 -55.37 -118.07 116.75
C SER A 303 -56.72 -117.50 117.14
#